data_AF-A0A838WC95-F1
#
_entry.id   AF-A0A838WC95-F1
#
_cell.length_a   1.000
_cell.length_b   1.000
_cell.length_c   1.000
_cell.angle_alpha   90.00
_cell.angle_beta   90.00
_cell.angle_gamma   90.00
#
_symmetry.space_group_name_H-M   'P 1'
#
loop_
_entity.id
_entity.type
_entity.pdbx_description
1 polymer ?
#
loop_
_entity_poly.entity_id
_entity_poly.type
_entity_poly.pdbx_seq_one_letter_code
_entity_poly.pdbx_strand_id
1 'polypeptide(L)'
;MALLSVAGCSRAEVDVEGAHASGVRYLQDSYPDRVDAGTVVLEGGRIARGDSLYQGVVGRANCIMCHGPALRGGDDGTNLRDGDWHEIDGSYQSIRSIIITGLDKPDHIVMPPRGGTPLSDAGVDAIAAFVYWIAHQGERPAVGSQ
;
A
#
# COMPACT_ATOMS: atom_id res chain seq x y z
N MET A 1 -8.30 45.77 -39.49
CA MET A 1 -8.02 45.64 -38.04
C MET A 1 -8.62 44.32 -37.58
N ALA A 2 -7.77 43.31 -37.39
CA ALA A 2 -8.17 42.00 -36.88
C ALA A 2 -8.01 42.02 -35.35
N LEU A 3 -9.10 41.81 -34.62
CA LEU A 3 -9.06 41.58 -33.17
C LEU A 3 -9.00 40.05 -32.96
N LEU A 4 -7.83 39.53 -32.59
CA LEU A 4 -7.71 38.17 -32.08
C LEU A 4 -8.34 38.13 -30.68
N SER A 5 -9.43 37.37 -30.55
CA SER A 5 -10.02 37.03 -29.26
C SER A 5 -9.21 35.88 -28.65
N VAL A 6 -8.41 36.18 -27.64
CA VAL A 6 -7.75 35.15 -26.82
C VAL A 6 -8.81 34.45 -25.97
N ALA A 7 -8.98 33.15 -26.20
CA ALA A 7 -9.73 32.26 -25.35
C ALA A 7 -9.11 32.27 -23.94
N GLY A 8 -9.89 32.70 -22.95
CA GLY A 8 -9.53 32.60 -21.54
C GLY A 8 -9.45 31.12 -21.16
N CYS A 9 -8.24 30.68 -20.83
CA CYS A 9 -8.01 29.42 -20.15
C CYS A 9 -8.64 29.53 -18.76
N SER A 10 -9.85 29.00 -18.57
CA SER A 10 -10.46 28.93 -17.25
C SER A 10 -9.61 28.00 -16.38
N ARG A 11 -8.87 28.63 -15.47
CA ARG A 11 -8.13 27.97 -14.41
C ARG A 11 -9.18 27.36 -13.48
N ALA A 12 -9.30 26.04 -13.49
CA ALA A 12 -10.07 25.33 -12.48
C ALA A 12 -9.49 25.71 -11.11
N GLU A 13 -10.30 26.40 -10.33
CA GLU A 13 -10.06 26.67 -8.92
C GLU A 13 -9.91 25.33 -8.18
N VAL A 14 -8.74 25.14 -7.59
CA VAL A 14 -8.40 23.93 -6.84
C VAL A 14 -9.04 24.07 -5.47
N ASP A 15 -10.24 23.51 -5.33
CA ASP A 15 -10.92 23.42 -4.05
C ASP A 15 -10.18 22.41 -3.15
N VAL A 16 -9.60 22.91 -2.06
CA VAL A 16 -8.71 22.15 -1.17
C VAL A 16 -9.48 21.13 -0.32
N GLU A 17 -10.81 21.27 -0.21
CA GLU A 17 -11.66 20.29 0.47
C GLU A 17 -11.89 19.03 -0.39
N GLY A 18 -11.64 19.09 -1.71
CA GLY A 18 -11.71 17.96 -2.64
C GLY A 18 -10.38 17.26 -2.95
N ALA A 19 -9.23 17.90 -2.69
CA ALA A 19 -7.92 17.37 -3.06
C ALA A 19 -7.55 16.08 -2.28
N HIS A 20 -7.97 15.99 -1.01
CA HIS A 20 -7.80 14.77 -0.21
C HIS A 20 -8.69 13.61 -0.70
N ALA A 21 -9.87 13.91 -1.23
CA ALA A 21 -10.76 12.91 -1.79
C ALA A 21 -10.28 12.44 -3.16
N SER A 22 -9.83 13.35 -4.04
CA SER A 22 -9.35 13.02 -5.39
C SER A 22 -8.07 12.19 -5.38
N GLY A 23 -7.11 12.46 -4.48
CA GLY A 23 -5.88 11.66 -4.36
C GLY A 23 -6.14 10.25 -3.85
N VAL A 24 -6.97 10.11 -2.81
CA VAL A 24 -7.37 8.79 -2.28
C VAL A 24 -8.22 8.03 -3.30
N ARG A 25 -9.11 8.71 -4.01
CA ARG A 25 -9.95 8.12 -5.06
C ARG A 25 -9.13 7.72 -6.30
N TYR A 26 -8.14 8.50 -6.70
CA TYR A 26 -7.25 8.12 -7.80
C TYR A 26 -6.46 6.84 -7.48
N LEU A 27 -5.95 6.73 -6.26
CA LEU A 27 -5.34 5.48 -5.81
C LEU A 27 -6.38 4.37 -5.78
N GLN A 28 -7.59 4.64 -5.31
CA GLN A 28 -8.66 3.65 -5.27
C GLN A 28 -9.03 3.08 -6.64
N ASP A 29 -9.19 3.96 -7.63
CA ASP A 29 -9.57 3.64 -9.02
C ASP A 29 -8.44 2.90 -9.76
N SER A 30 -7.21 2.94 -9.23
CA SER A 30 -6.07 2.20 -9.78
C SER A 30 -6.04 0.73 -9.36
N TYR A 31 -6.84 0.32 -8.37
CA TYR A 31 -6.96 -1.06 -7.91
C TYR A 31 -8.29 -1.67 -8.35
N PRO A 32 -8.36 -3.00 -8.55
CA PRO A 32 -9.62 -3.67 -8.83
C PRO A 32 -10.61 -3.46 -7.68
N ASP A 33 -11.89 -3.19 -7.99
CA ASP A 33 -12.95 -2.96 -6.98
C ASP A 33 -13.01 -4.05 -5.91
N ARG A 34 -12.82 -5.30 -6.34
CA ARG A 34 -12.77 -6.49 -5.49
C ARG A 34 -11.82 -7.52 -6.09
N VAL A 35 -11.11 -8.22 -5.21
CA VAL A 35 -10.21 -9.31 -5.54
C VAL A 35 -10.68 -10.58 -4.87
N ASP A 36 -10.84 -11.64 -5.66
CA ASP A 36 -10.93 -13.00 -5.16
C ASP A 36 -9.51 -13.59 -5.16
N ALA A 37 -8.91 -13.72 -3.98
CA ALA A 37 -7.58 -14.28 -3.79
C ALA A 37 -7.70 -15.66 -3.12
N GLY A 38 -8.49 -16.54 -3.73
CA GLY A 38 -8.69 -17.91 -3.27
C GLY A 38 -9.75 -18.00 -2.18
N THR A 39 -9.34 -18.20 -0.93
CA THR A 39 -10.28 -18.27 0.20
C THR A 39 -10.55 -16.91 0.83
N VAL A 40 -9.85 -15.86 0.37
CA VAL A 40 -9.94 -14.50 0.90
C VAL A 40 -10.50 -13.57 -0.18
N VAL A 41 -11.58 -12.88 0.17
CA VAL A 41 -12.14 -11.79 -0.62
C VAL A 41 -11.62 -10.47 -0.06
N LEU A 42 -10.97 -9.68 -0.92
CA LEU A 42 -10.42 -8.38 -0.56
C LEU A 42 -11.09 -7.27 -1.37
N GLU A 43 -11.57 -6.24 -0.67
CA GLU A 43 -12.04 -5.02 -1.32
C GLU A 43 -10.84 -4.20 -1.82
N GLY A 44 -10.90 -3.72 -3.06
CA GLY A 44 -9.89 -2.81 -3.62
C GLY A 44 -9.64 -1.61 -2.73
N GLY A 45 -10.73 -1.14 -2.08
CA GLY A 45 -10.75 -0.16 -0.99
C GLY A 45 -9.58 -0.29 -0.02
N ARG A 46 -9.47 -1.52 0.47
CA ARG A 46 -8.56 -1.91 1.53
C ARG A 46 -7.15 -2.08 1.00
N ILE A 47 -7.00 -2.62 -0.20
CA ILE A 47 -5.71 -2.84 -0.86
C ILE A 47 -5.05 -1.48 -1.16
N ALA A 48 -5.78 -0.53 -1.74
CA ALA A 48 -5.26 0.80 -2.04
C ALA A 48 -4.82 1.58 -0.78
N ARG A 49 -5.63 1.48 0.29
CA ARG A 49 -5.25 2.02 1.60
C ARG A 49 -4.00 1.34 2.16
N GLY A 50 -3.90 0.02 1.99
CA GLY A 50 -2.76 -0.79 2.40
C GLY A 50 -1.46 -0.35 1.72
N ASP A 51 -1.49 -0.11 0.41
CA ASP A 51 -0.33 0.43 -0.33
C ASP A 51 0.07 1.80 0.21
N SER A 52 -0.89 2.71 0.38
CA SER A 52 -0.61 4.06 0.91
C SER A 52 0.03 4.02 2.30
N LEU A 53 -0.42 3.09 3.16
CA LEU A 53 0.16 2.85 4.47
C LEU A 53 1.54 2.20 4.38
N TYR A 54 1.72 1.20 3.51
CA TYR A 54 3.00 0.51 3.30
C TYR A 54 4.11 1.49 2.87
N GLN A 55 3.73 2.44 2.00
CA GLN A 55 4.59 3.49 1.48
C GLN A 55 4.89 4.60 2.50
N GLY A 56 4.17 4.65 3.63
CA GLY A 56 4.24 5.77 4.59
C GLY A 56 3.67 7.09 4.05
N VAL A 57 2.92 7.06 2.95
CA VAL A 57 2.25 8.26 2.39
C VAL A 57 1.10 8.70 3.29
N VAL A 58 0.39 7.72 3.84
CA VAL A 58 -0.60 7.93 4.90
C VAL A 58 -0.20 7.10 6.11
N GLY A 59 -0.45 7.62 7.31
CA GLY A 59 0.09 6.98 8.51
C GLY A 59 1.62 7.08 8.57
N ARG A 60 2.23 6.46 9.57
CA ARG A 60 3.69 6.50 9.78
C ARG A 60 4.35 5.13 9.54
N ALA A 61 3.57 4.15 9.09
CA ALA A 61 4.07 2.82 8.81
C ALA A 61 5.06 2.91 7.63
N ASN A 62 6.34 2.76 7.89
CA ASN A 62 7.40 2.92 6.88
C ASN A 62 7.88 1.55 6.39
N CYS A 63 6.94 0.67 6.02
CA CYS A 63 7.24 -0.72 5.62
C CYS A 63 8.14 -0.76 4.37
N ILE A 64 7.96 0.19 3.45
CA ILE A 64 8.80 0.39 2.26
C ILE A 64 10.29 0.52 2.59
N MET A 65 10.65 1.03 3.77
CA MET A 65 12.06 1.30 4.09
C MET A 65 12.89 0.03 4.23
N CYS A 66 12.26 -1.08 4.61
CA CYS A 66 12.92 -2.38 4.74
C CYS A 66 12.55 -3.31 3.58
N HIS A 67 11.30 -3.30 3.13
CA HIS A 67 10.79 -4.23 2.12
C HIS A 67 10.80 -3.70 0.68
N GLY A 68 11.14 -2.42 0.51
CA GLY A 68 11.32 -1.76 -0.78
C GLY A 68 10.01 -1.44 -1.53
N PRO A 69 10.03 -0.50 -2.50
CA PRO A 69 8.83 -0.08 -3.22
C PRO A 69 8.18 -1.18 -4.07
N ALA A 70 8.92 -2.24 -4.41
CA ALA A 70 8.44 -3.37 -5.20
C ALA A 70 8.15 -4.62 -4.35
N LEU A 71 8.21 -4.50 -3.00
CA LEU A 71 8.05 -5.61 -2.06
C LEU A 71 9.07 -6.74 -2.24
N ARG A 72 10.21 -6.45 -2.87
CA ARG A 72 11.28 -7.44 -3.14
C ARG A 72 12.32 -7.53 -2.03
N GLY A 73 12.21 -6.71 -1.00
CA GLY A 73 13.20 -6.67 0.07
C GLY A 73 14.50 -5.99 -0.33
N GLY A 74 15.52 -6.24 0.50
CA GLY A 74 16.90 -5.76 0.40
C GLY A 74 17.72 -6.27 1.57
N ASP A 75 18.85 -5.64 1.88
CA ASP A 75 19.69 -6.03 3.03
C ASP A 75 18.93 -5.95 4.36
N ASP A 76 17.91 -5.08 4.44
CA ASP A 76 17.14 -4.79 5.65
C ASP A 76 15.78 -5.49 5.72
N GLY A 77 15.41 -6.33 4.75
CA GLY A 77 14.09 -6.96 4.74
C GLY A 77 13.90 -8.03 3.68
N THR A 78 13.04 -9.02 3.97
CA THR A 78 12.77 -10.13 3.06
C THR A 78 11.91 -9.70 1.87
N ASN A 79 11.96 -10.51 0.81
CA ASN A 79 10.99 -10.45 -0.27
C ASN A 79 9.61 -10.85 0.27
N LEU A 80 8.60 -10.04 0.00
CA LEU A 80 7.20 -10.28 0.39
C LEU A 80 6.33 -10.64 -0.82
N ARG A 81 6.91 -10.69 -2.02
CA ARG A 81 6.20 -10.84 -3.29
C ARG A 81 6.34 -12.23 -3.90
N ASP A 82 7.43 -12.95 -3.65
CA ASP A 82 7.69 -14.26 -4.26
C ASP A 82 6.80 -15.38 -3.73
N GLY A 83 6.13 -15.17 -2.60
CA GLY A 83 5.29 -16.18 -1.97
C GLY A 83 6.07 -17.20 -1.15
N ASP A 84 7.39 -17.02 -1.01
CA ASP A 84 8.25 -17.88 -0.20
C ASP A 84 8.30 -17.35 1.23
N TRP A 85 7.50 -17.97 2.12
CA TRP A 85 7.41 -17.59 3.52
C TRP A 85 8.16 -18.59 4.41
N HIS A 86 9.11 -18.10 5.20
CA HIS A 86 9.92 -18.94 6.11
C HIS A 86 9.36 -18.97 7.54
N GLU A 87 8.95 -17.80 8.04
CA GLU A 87 8.54 -17.63 9.45
C GLU A 87 7.03 -17.83 9.66
N ILE A 88 6.26 -17.72 8.59
CA ILE A 88 4.79 -17.83 8.57
C ILE A 88 4.36 -18.64 7.34
N ASP A 89 3.08 -18.99 7.26
CA ASP A 89 2.50 -19.76 6.15
C ASP A 89 2.03 -18.90 4.94
N GLY A 90 2.23 -17.58 4.99
CA GLY A 90 1.80 -16.65 3.95
C GLY A 90 0.29 -16.38 3.87
N SER A 91 -0.51 -16.97 4.77
CA SER A 91 -1.93 -16.67 4.86
C SER A 91 -2.18 -15.22 5.28
N TYR A 92 -3.32 -14.66 4.87
CA TYR A 92 -3.73 -13.31 5.29
C TYR A 92 -3.69 -13.14 6.83
N GLN A 93 -4.07 -14.17 7.58
CA GLN A 93 -4.07 -14.12 9.05
C GLN A 93 -2.65 -14.15 9.63
N SER A 94 -1.74 -14.94 9.06
CA SER A 94 -0.37 -14.98 9.54
C SER A 94 0.41 -13.71 9.19
N ILE A 95 0.18 -13.13 8.01
CA ILE A 95 0.68 -11.81 7.61
C ILE A 95 0.16 -10.74 8.58
N ARG A 96 -1.15 -10.72 8.86
CA ARG A 96 -1.73 -9.80 9.84
C ARG A 96 -1.09 -9.96 11.22
N SER A 97 -0.94 -11.20 11.67
CA SER A 97 -0.36 -11.50 12.99
C SER A 97 1.08 -11.01 13.09
N ILE A 98 1.93 -11.30 12.09
CA ILE A 98 3.34 -10.88 12.14
C ILE A 98 3.48 -9.36 12.06
N ILE A 99 2.59 -8.66 11.35
CA ILE A 99 2.56 -7.18 11.38
C ILE A 99 2.23 -6.68 12.80
N ILE A 100 1.34 -7.33 13.53
CA ILE A 100 0.97 -6.93 14.90
C ILE A 100 2.11 -7.17 15.88
N THR A 101 2.71 -8.36 15.82
CA THR A 101 3.68 -8.81 16.82
C THR A 101 5.11 -8.41 16.48
N GLY A 102 5.40 -8.11 15.22
CA GLY A 102 6.76 -8.04 14.73
C GLY A 102 7.43 -9.41 14.67
N LEU A 103 8.71 -9.40 14.30
CA LEU A 103 9.62 -10.54 14.29
C LEU A 103 10.92 -10.10 14.97
N ASP A 104 11.25 -10.72 16.09
CA ASP A 104 12.51 -10.53 16.81
C ASP A 104 13.11 -11.91 17.05
N LYS A 105 13.94 -12.37 16.11
CA LYS A 105 14.64 -13.66 16.16
C LYS A 105 16.14 -13.46 15.97
N PRO A 106 16.98 -14.30 16.59
CA PRO A 106 18.41 -14.32 16.30
C PRO A 106 18.66 -14.49 14.79
N ASP A 107 19.69 -13.82 14.29
CA ASP A 107 20.11 -13.85 12.88
C ASP A 107 19.09 -13.29 11.86
N HIS A 108 18.03 -12.60 12.34
CA HIS A 108 17.06 -11.89 11.50
C HIS A 108 17.17 -10.38 11.71
N ILE A 109 16.87 -9.61 10.67
CA ILE A 109 16.59 -8.19 10.85
C ILE A 109 15.27 -8.06 11.61
N VAL A 110 15.29 -7.29 12.70
CA VAL A 110 14.12 -7.11 13.55
C VAL A 110 13.03 -6.38 12.77
N MET A 111 11.88 -7.03 12.62
CA MET A 111 10.66 -6.36 12.18
C MET A 111 9.93 -5.86 13.43
N PRO A 112 9.89 -4.54 13.69
CA PRO A 112 9.22 -4.04 14.88
C PRO A 112 7.71 -4.29 14.83
N PRO A 113 7.05 -4.52 15.99
CA PRO A 113 5.60 -4.60 16.07
C PRO A 113 4.96 -3.37 15.41
N ARG A 114 3.96 -3.60 14.55
CA ARG A 114 3.21 -2.57 13.82
C ARG A 114 4.11 -1.63 12.99
N GLY A 115 5.24 -2.13 12.50
CA GLY A 115 6.21 -1.34 11.74
C GLY A 115 6.83 -0.21 12.56
N GLY A 116 6.88 -0.34 13.89
CA GLY A 116 7.48 0.65 14.79
C GLY A 116 6.60 1.88 15.04
N THR A 117 5.29 1.80 14.74
CA THR A 117 4.37 2.94 14.82
C THR A 117 3.06 2.58 15.52
N PRO A 118 2.28 3.56 16.01
CA PRO A 118 0.97 3.30 16.60
C PRO A 118 -0.09 3.01 15.51
N LEU A 119 0.14 1.97 14.71
CA LEU A 119 -0.76 1.56 13.63
C LEU A 119 -2.03 0.92 14.20
N SER A 120 -3.20 1.49 13.88
CA SER A 120 -4.50 0.90 14.24
C SER A 120 -4.71 -0.48 13.61
N ASP A 121 -5.59 -1.31 14.18
CA ASP A 121 -5.92 -2.64 13.63
C ASP A 121 -6.48 -2.56 12.20
N ALA A 122 -7.29 -1.55 11.89
CA ALA A 122 -7.76 -1.32 10.53
C ALA A 122 -6.62 -0.99 9.55
N GLY A 123 -5.55 -0.35 10.04
CA GLY A 123 -4.34 -0.11 9.27
C GLY A 123 -3.53 -1.39 9.05
N VAL A 124 -3.40 -2.22 10.09
CA VAL A 124 -2.80 -3.56 9.97
C VAL A 124 -3.56 -4.40 8.94
N ASP A 125 -4.88 -4.45 9.02
CA ASP A 125 -5.72 -5.20 8.06
C ASP A 125 -5.53 -4.70 6.63
N ALA A 126 -5.41 -3.39 6.44
CA ALA A 126 -5.16 -2.80 5.13
C ALA A 126 -3.79 -3.20 4.56
N ILE A 127 -2.72 -3.08 5.36
CA ILE A 127 -1.37 -3.50 4.94
C ILE A 127 -1.35 -5.00 4.66
N ALA A 128 -1.94 -5.82 5.53
CA ALA A 128 -2.02 -7.27 5.32
C ALA A 128 -2.75 -7.63 4.03
N ALA A 129 -3.84 -6.92 3.70
CA ALA A 129 -4.57 -7.15 2.46
C ALA A 129 -3.73 -6.81 1.23
N PHE A 130 -3.00 -5.69 1.29
CA PHE A 130 -2.11 -5.28 0.21
C PHE A 130 -0.95 -6.28 -0.01
N VAL A 131 -0.25 -6.67 1.06
CA VAL A 131 0.86 -7.63 0.98
C VAL A 131 0.37 -9.00 0.49
N TYR A 132 -0.72 -9.50 1.07
CA TYR A 132 -1.32 -10.78 0.66
C TYR A 132 -1.68 -10.78 -0.83
N TRP A 133 -2.33 -9.71 -1.31
CA TRP A 133 -2.70 -9.58 -2.71
C TRP A 133 -1.47 -9.59 -3.63
N ILE A 134 -0.45 -8.77 -3.34
CA ILE A 134 0.79 -8.72 -4.14
C ILE A 134 1.51 -10.07 -4.18
N ALA A 135 1.58 -10.78 -3.05
CA ALA A 135 2.28 -12.06 -2.95
C ALA A 135 1.64 -13.19 -3.78
N HIS A 136 0.34 -13.11 -4.06
CA HIS A 136 -0.39 -14.20 -4.71
C HIS A 136 -0.71 -13.93 -6.19
N GLN A 137 -1.08 -12.69 -6.53
CA GLN A 137 -1.58 -12.38 -7.88
C GLN A 137 -1.59 -10.90 -8.26
N GLY A 138 -1.23 -10.01 -7.33
CA GLY A 138 -1.29 -8.58 -7.53
C GLY A 138 -0.06 -8.03 -8.27
N GLU A 139 -0.31 -7.07 -9.16
CA GLU A 139 0.73 -6.16 -9.63
C GLU A 139 0.40 -4.78 -9.09
N ARG A 140 1.36 -4.12 -8.44
CA ARG A 140 1.12 -2.74 -8.01
C ARG A 140 1.00 -1.86 -9.25
N PRO A 141 -0.06 -1.04 -9.38
CA PRO A 141 -0.16 -0.08 -10.46
C PRO A 141 1.09 0.79 -10.51
N ALA A 142 1.62 1.03 -11.70
CA ALA A 142 2.73 1.95 -11.85
C ALA A 142 2.25 3.34 -11.40
N VAL A 143 2.83 3.87 -10.33
CA VAL A 143 2.57 5.26 -9.95
C VAL A 143 3.25 6.11 -11.02
N GLY A 144 2.46 6.55 -12.00
CA GLY A 144 2.94 7.33 -13.13
C GLY A 144 3.68 8.57 -12.64
N SER A 145 4.87 8.79 -13.21
CA SER A 145 5.55 10.07 -13.21
C SER A 145 4.68 11.08 -13.97
N GLN A 146 3.75 11.72 -13.26
CA GLN A 146 3.05 12.91 -13.73
C GLN A 146 3.71 14.13 -13.10
#